data_AF-A0A3N5JAC6-F1
#
_entry.id   AF-A0A3N5JAC6-F1
#
_cell.length_a   1.000
_cell.length_b   1.000
_cell.length_c   1.000
_cell.angle_alpha   90.00
_cell.angle_beta   90.00
_cell.angle_gamma   90.00
#
_symmetry.space_group_name_H-M   'P 1'
#
loop_
_entity.id
_entity.type
_entity.pdbx_description
1 polymer ?
#
loop_
_entity_poly.entity_id
_entity_poly.type
_entity_poly.pdbx_seq_one_letter_code
_entity_poly.pdbx_strand_id
1 'polypeptide(L)'
;PAAIFLIIAGKTWFGIGLLLWSLIVIANIDNILRPYLVRREVNLHELLVFISSMGGIATFGFFGVILGPVIAALLKTSLQIYAESQGPPAIPS
;
A
#
# COMPACT_ATOMS: atom_id res chain seq x y z
N PRO A 1 9.16 -11.72 22.54
CA PRO A 1 9.51 -11.81 23.98
C PRO A 1 9.72 -13.25 24.50
N ALA A 2 8.79 -14.19 24.28
CA ALA A 2 8.90 -15.56 24.79
C ALA A 2 10.13 -16.34 24.29
N ALA A 3 10.50 -16.19 23.02
CA ALA A 3 11.64 -16.90 22.44
C ALA A 3 12.99 -16.45 23.04
N ILE A 4 13.15 -15.15 23.29
CA ILE A 4 14.34 -14.58 23.94
C ILE A 4 14.44 -15.07 25.39
N PHE A 5 13.30 -15.14 26.09
CA PHE A 5 13.24 -15.66 27.46
C PHE A 5 13.70 -17.14 27.53
N LEU A 6 13.30 -17.97 26.58
CA LEU A 6 13.73 -19.37 26.49
C LEU A 6 15.24 -19.53 26.26
N ILE A 7 15.85 -18.63 25.48
CA ILE A 7 17.31 -18.61 25.25
C ILE A 7 18.05 -18.22 26.53
N ILE A 8 17.59 -17.18 27.23
CA ILE A 8 18.19 -16.73 28.50
C ILE A 8 18.02 -17.80 29.60
N ALA A 9 16.91 -18.54 29.59
CA ALA A 9 16.64 -19.65 30.51
C ALA A 9 17.47 -20.93 30.20
N GLY A 10 18.46 -20.87 29.31
CA GLY A 10 19.34 -21.99 28.96
C GLY A 10 18.72 -23.03 28.03
N LYS A 11 17.46 -22.84 27.62
CA LYS A 11 16.76 -23.69 26.63
C LYS A 11 16.96 -23.14 25.21
N THR A 12 18.22 -23.01 24.81
CA THR A 12 18.64 -22.38 23.56
C THR A 12 18.00 -23.01 22.33
N TRP A 13 17.89 -24.34 22.27
CA TRP A 13 17.30 -25.04 21.12
C TRP A 13 15.81 -24.74 20.92
N PHE A 14 15.04 -24.74 22.02
CA PHE A 14 13.62 -24.38 21.99
C PHE A 14 13.41 -22.89 21.66
N GLY A 15 14.28 -22.01 22.16
CA GLY A 15 14.25 -20.58 21.86
C GLY A 15 14.55 -20.27 20.39
N ILE A 16 15.56 -20.92 19.80
CA ILE A 16 15.89 -20.80 18.38
C ILE A 16 14.75 -21.34 17.51
N GLY A 17 14.19 -22.52 17.86
CA GLY A 17 13.04 -23.09 17.15
C GLY A 17 11.83 -22.15 17.17
N LEU A 18 11.53 -21.53 18.31
CA LEU A 18 10.43 -20.57 18.44
C LEU A 18 10.69 -19.28 17.65
N LEU A 19 11.93 -18.78 17.60
CA LEU A 19 12.31 -17.63 16.78
C LEU A 19 12.12 -17.91 15.29
N LEU A 20 12.64 -19.04 14.81
CA LEU A 20 12.51 -19.44 13.40
C LEU A 20 11.04 -19.64 13.01
N TRP A 21 10.27 -20.33 13.86
CA TRP A 21 8.84 -20.52 13.62
C TRP A 21 8.08 -19.19 13.56
N SER A 22 8.35 -18.29 14.50
CA SER A 22 7.69 -16.97 14.55
C SER A 22 8.05 -16.15 13.31
N LEU A 23 9.32 -16.15 12.90
CA LEU A 23 9.77 -15.42 11.72
C LEU A 23 9.12 -15.96 10.45
N ILE A 24 9.08 -17.29 10.29
CA ILE A 24 8.54 -17.90 9.07
C ILE A 24 7.03 -17.73 9.01
N VAL A 25 6.30 -18.09 10.07
CA VAL A 25 4.84 -18.11 10.03
C VAL A 25 4.24 -16.71 10.05
N ILE A 26 4.69 -15.84 10.95
CA ILE A 26 4.12 -14.50 11.11
C ILE A 26 4.49 -13.64 9.91
N ALA A 27 5.74 -13.67 9.44
CA ALA A 27 6.13 -12.89 8.28
C ALA A 27 5.41 -13.35 7.01
N ASN A 28 5.18 -14.65 6.81
CA ASN A 28 4.44 -15.11 5.62
C ASN A 28 2.96 -14.74 5.67
N ILE A 29 2.31 -14.88 6.83
CA ILE A 29 0.90 -14.52 6.98
C ILE A 29 0.71 -13.03 6.73
N ASP A 30 1.50 -12.17 7.39
CA ASP A 30 1.35 -10.72 7.27
C ASP A 30 1.74 -10.21 5.86
N ASN A 31 2.72 -10.85 5.22
CA ASN A 31 3.19 -10.49 3.88
C ASN A 31 2.25 -10.97 2.75
N ILE A 32 1.40 -11.96 2.99
CA ILE A 32 0.43 -12.49 2.00
C ILE A 32 -0.97 -11.91 2.21
N LEU A 33 -1.41 -11.75 3.46
CA LEU A 33 -2.71 -11.14 3.75
C LEU A 33 -2.74 -9.68 3.27
N ARG A 34 -1.68 -8.91 3.52
CA ARG A 34 -1.62 -7.49 3.14
C ARG A 34 -1.88 -7.26 1.64
N PRO A 35 -1.20 -7.92 0.69
CA PRO A 35 -1.48 -7.74 -0.74
C PRO A 35 -2.83 -8.33 -1.16
N TYR A 36 -3.30 -9.43 -0.55
CA TYR A 36 -4.59 -10.02 -0.91
C TYR A 36 -5.78 -9.13 -0.54
N LEU A 37 -5.75 -8.50 0.64
CA LEU A 37 -6.78 -7.56 1.08
C LEU A 37 -6.69 -6.20 0.37
N VAL A 38 -5.51 -5.81 -0.13
CA VAL A 38 -5.26 -4.50 -0.77
C VAL A 38 -5.12 -4.64 -2.30
N ARG A 39 -5.83 -5.60 -2.94
CA ARG A 39 -5.91 -5.68 -4.42
C ARG A 39 -6.92 -4.69 -5.01
N ARG A 40 -6.74 -3.40 -4.70
CA ARG A 40 -7.32 -2.32 -5.50
C ARG A 40 -6.30 -1.20 -5.59
N GLU A 41 -5.16 -1.55 -6.17
CA GLU A 41 -4.13 -0.58 -6.50
C GLU A 41 -4.73 0.45 -7.46
N VAL A 42 -5.02 1.63 -6.93
CA VAL A 42 -5.09 2.84 -7.74
C VAL A 42 -3.68 3.02 -8.29
N ASN A 43 -3.41 2.40 -9.44
CA ASN A 43 -2.14 2.52 -10.16
C ASN A 43 -2.03 3.97 -10.69
N LEU A 44 -1.73 4.92 -9.79
CA LEU A 44 -1.36 6.28 -10.17
C LEU A 44 -0.01 6.14 -10.86
N HIS A 45 0.04 6.56 -12.12
CA HIS A 45 1.28 6.54 -12.87
C HIS A 45 2.32 7.37 -12.10
N GLU A 46 3.54 6.87 -11.98
CA GLU A 46 4.59 7.50 -11.16
C GLU A 46 4.85 8.96 -11.58
N LEU A 47 4.76 9.24 -12.88
CA LEU A 47 4.83 10.59 -13.44
C LEU A 47 3.74 11.52 -12.89
N LEU A 48 2.52 11.02 -12.70
CA LEU A 48 1.41 11.82 -12.17
C LEU A 48 1.62 12.16 -10.69
N VAL A 49 2.23 11.25 -9.92
CA VAL A 49 2.65 11.52 -8.54
C VAL A 49 3.77 12.56 -8.51
N PHE A 50 4.75 12.45 -9.39
CA PHE A 50 5.84 13.42 -9.50
C PHE A 50 5.34 14.82 -9.88
N ILE A 51 4.55 14.93 -10.96
CA ILE A 51 3.99 16.19 -11.45
C ILE A 51 3.06 16.81 -10.40
N SER A 52 2.20 16.02 -9.76
CA SER A 52 1.31 16.53 -8.72
C SER A 52 2.06 16.98 -7.47
N SER A 53 3.16 16.32 -7.10
CA SER A 53 4.03 16.77 -6.01
C SER A 53 4.70 18.10 -6.35
N MET A 54 5.24 18.25 -7.56
CA MET A 54 5.86 19.50 -8.03
C MET A 54 4.86 20.66 -8.10
N GLY A 55 3.68 20.44 -8.70
CA GLY A 55 2.62 21.44 -8.76
C GLY A 55 2.04 21.76 -7.38
N GLY A 56 1.91 20.74 -6.52
CA GLY A 56 1.54 20.87 -5.12
C GLY A 56 2.53 21.75 -4.37
N ILE A 57 3.84 21.53 -4.53
CA ILE A 57 4.87 22.38 -3.92
C ILE A 57 4.75 23.82 -4.39
N ALA A 58 4.55 24.04 -5.68
CA ALA A 58 4.39 25.39 -6.25
C ALA A 58 3.16 26.14 -5.69
N THR A 59 2.10 25.40 -5.30
CA THR A 59 0.82 26.00 -4.85
C THR A 59 0.69 26.08 -3.32
N PHE A 60 1.13 25.04 -2.61
CA PHE A 60 0.93 24.86 -1.16
C PHE A 60 2.26 24.80 -0.37
N GLY A 61 3.41 25.04 -1.01
CA GLY A 61 4.72 24.96 -0.38
C GLY A 61 5.07 23.53 0.05
N PHE A 62 5.78 23.37 1.18
CA PHE A 62 6.24 22.06 1.66
C PHE A 62 5.10 21.03 1.80
N PHE A 63 3.92 21.44 2.29
CA PHE A 63 2.75 20.55 2.42
C PHE A 63 2.23 20.05 1.07
N GLY A 64 2.59 20.73 -0.02
CA GLY A 64 2.28 20.36 -1.40
C GLY A 64 2.80 19.00 -1.84
N VAL A 65 3.88 18.49 -1.22
CA VAL A 65 4.41 17.14 -1.47
C VAL A 65 3.38 16.06 -1.13
N ILE A 66 2.55 16.29 -0.10
CA ILE A 66 1.52 15.36 0.34
C ILE A 66 0.18 15.72 -0.30
N LEU A 67 -0.19 17.00 -0.28
CA LEU A 67 -1.48 17.48 -0.79
C LEU A 67 -1.62 17.27 -2.30
N GLY A 68 -0.54 17.46 -3.07
CA GLY A 68 -0.54 17.29 -4.52
C GLY A 68 -0.98 15.88 -4.96
N PRO A 69 -0.26 14.81 -4.55
CA PRO A 69 -0.64 13.44 -4.85
C PRO A 69 -2.03 13.05 -4.33
N VAL A 70 -2.43 13.53 -3.16
CA VAL A 70 -3.76 13.26 -2.60
C VAL A 70 -4.86 13.83 -3.49
N ILE A 71 -4.75 15.10 -3.91
CA ILE A 71 -5.73 15.73 -4.81
C ILE A 71 -5.75 15.01 -6.15
N ALA A 72 -4.59 14.67 -6.71
CA ALA A 72 -4.50 13.96 -7.98
C ALA A 72 -5.13 12.55 -7.92
N ALA A 73 -4.97 11.84 -6.78
CA ALA A 73 -5.60 10.55 -6.53
C ALA A 73 -7.13 10.67 -6.49
N LEU A 74 -7.66 11.68 -5.80
CA LEU A 74 -9.10 11.95 -5.75
C LEU A 74 -9.65 12.29 -7.12
N LEU A 75 -8.98 13.16 -7.88
CA LEU A 75 -9.39 13.50 -9.25
C LEU A 75 -9.41 12.27 -10.15
N LYS A 76 -8.33 11.46 -10.16
CA LYS A 76 -8.27 10.24 -10.96
C LYS A 76 -9.41 9.28 -10.61
N THR A 77 -9.67 9.10 -9.32
CA THR A 77 -10.73 8.20 -8.84
C THR A 77 -12.10 8.70 -9.27
N SER A 78 -12.37 10.00 -9.11
CA SER A 78 -13.62 10.62 -9.57
C SER A 78 -13.82 10.49 -11.08
N LEU A 79 -12.76 10.72 -11.88
CA LEU A 79 -12.80 10.56 -13.33
C LEU A 79 -13.03 9.10 -13.73
N GLN A 80 -12.42 8.15 -13.01
CA GLN A 80 -12.63 6.73 -13.25
C GLN A 80 -14.09 6.33 -13.01
N ILE A 81 -14.68 6.77 -11.90
CA ILE A 81 -16.10 6.53 -11.58
C ILE A 81 -16.99 7.15 -12.66
N TYR A 82 -16.70 8.37 -13.09
CA TYR A 82 -17.46 9.04 -14.15
C TYR A 82 -17.37 8.32 -15.49
N ALA A 83 -16.17 7.91 -15.91
CA ALA A 83 -15.97 7.15 -17.15
C ALA A 83 -16.69 5.80 -17.13
N GLU A 84 -16.71 5.12 -15.98
CA GLU A 84 -17.40 3.84 -15.79
C GLU A 84 -18.93 4.02 -15.83
N SER A 85 -19.43 5.17 -15.36
CA SER A 85 -20.86 5.51 -15.40
C SER A 85 -21.42 5.79 -16.81
N GLN A 86 -20.57 6.10 -17.80
CA GLN A 86 -21.03 6.47 -19.15
C GLN A 86 -21.40 5.27 -20.04
N GLY A 87 -21.04 4.03 -19.70
CA GLY A 87 -21.31 2.83 -20.51
C GLY A 87 -20.65 2.86 -21.91
N PRO A 88 -20.36 1.71 -22.55
CA PRO A 88 -19.84 1.71 -23.92
C PRO A 88 -20.89 2.33 -24.87
N PRO A 89 -20.46 3.09 -25.90
CA PRO A 89 -21.41 3.68 -26.85
C PRO A 89 -22.28 2.58 -27.45
N ALA A 90 -23.60 2.74 -27.35
CA ALA A 90 -24.54 1.84 -28.01
C ALA A 90 -24.23 1.85 -29.50
N ILE A 91 -23.73 0.74 -30.03
CA ILE A 91 -23.50 0.57 -31.47
C ILE A 91 -24.89 0.39 -32.09
N PRO A 92 -25.40 1.34 -32.88
CA PRO A 92 -26.67 1.15 -33.57
C PRO A 92 -26.49 0.04 -34.61
N SER A 93 -27.35 -0.99 -34.53
CA SER A 93 -27.48 -2.09 -35.49
C SER A 93 -28.25 -1.69 -36.73
#